data_AF-A0ABC8UZR1-F1
#
_entry.id   AF-A0ABC8UZR1-F1
#
_cell.length_a   1.000
_cell.length_b   1.000
_cell.length_c   1.000
_cell.angle_alpha   90.00
_cell.angle_beta   90.00
_cell.angle_gamma   90.00
#
_symmetry.space_group_name_H-M   'P 1'
#
loop_
_entity.id
_entity.type
_entity.pdbx_description
1 polymer ?
#
loop_
_entity_poly.entity_id
_entity_poly.type
_entity_poly.pdbx_seq_one_letter_code
_entity_poly.pdbx_strand_id
1 'polypeptide(L)'
;MAKEDENPTTPVASKPSPSPSPKDQFPSQTSSSHPNNNNNNNNNNNNNDNNSPPLKEPLNSKEFLVSVASTIASQPLQNSDPDVWGVLTAISTKARKRHQGINMLLSSDEHCIGRLVEDGRFQIVSPAISACHCKIYRKRVANEDVGHPSNFYTSIFLKDTSTNGTFLNWEKLTKSSSEAKLHHGDIISFAAPPQHGKNEIKDLKASISKSYLDQQEELRQLLDAKQKELAEVNRISAEQKHAMENLTERLGASMLSCTEANEVINR
;
A
#
# COMPACT_ATOMS: atom_id res chain seq x y z
N MET A 1 63.04 16.10 38.56
CA MET A 1 64.34 15.49 38.23
C MET A 1 64.04 14.17 37.53
N ALA A 2 64.37 13.94 36.26
CA ALA A 2 65.72 13.91 35.66
C ALA A 2 66.57 12.77 36.28
N LYS A 3 67.12 11.78 35.55
CA LYS A 3 67.34 11.63 34.09
C LYS A 3 67.47 10.12 33.71
N GLU A 4 67.56 9.87 32.40
CA GLU A 4 68.34 8.85 31.63
C GLU A 4 69.17 7.78 32.43
N ASP A 5 69.45 6.56 31.94
CA ASP A 5 69.70 6.15 30.54
C ASP A 5 69.69 4.60 30.31
N GLU A 6 70.07 4.21 29.08
CA GLU A 6 70.57 2.90 28.58
C GLU A 6 69.61 1.78 28.10
N ASN A 7 69.86 1.43 26.83
CA ASN A 7 69.42 0.26 26.07
C ASN A 7 70.64 -0.24 25.28
N PRO A 8 70.84 -1.56 25.09
CA PRO A 8 71.66 -2.03 23.97
C PRO A 8 70.97 -3.07 23.05
N THR A 9 70.84 -2.66 21.79
CA THR A 9 71.40 -3.38 20.61
C THR A 9 70.75 -4.67 20.09
N THR A 10 70.14 -4.54 18.91
CA THR A 10 69.86 -5.61 17.92
C THR A 10 71.11 -5.99 17.11
N PRO A 11 71.10 -7.12 16.38
CA PRO A 11 71.53 -7.04 14.98
C PRO A 11 70.63 -7.76 13.95
N VAL A 12 70.70 -7.24 12.72
CA VAL A 12 70.04 -7.66 11.48
C VAL A 12 70.91 -8.72 10.77
N ALA A 13 70.37 -9.77 10.13
CA ALA A 13 70.17 -9.95 8.67
C ALA A 13 70.00 -11.49 8.39
N SER A 14 69.56 -12.05 7.25
CA SER A 14 69.62 -11.65 5.83
C SER A 14 68.58 -12.41 4.97
N LYS A 15 68.18 -11.86 3.82
CA LYS A 15 67.68 -12.63 2.65
C LYS A 15 68.87 -13.28 1.91
N PRO A 16 68.66 -14.36 1.14
CA PRO A 16 68.55 -14.17 -0.33
C PRO A 16 67.57 -15.12 -1.06
N SER A 17 67.04 -14.65 -2.20
CA SER A 17 66.53 -15.47 -3.31
C SER A 17 67.71 -15.82 -4.26
N PRO A 18 67.68 -16.79 -5.22
CA PRO A 18 66.62 -16.96 -6.24
C PRO A 18 66.28 -18.44 -6.63
N SER A 19 65.51 -18.60 -7.72
CA SER A 19 65.10 -19.88 -8.34
C SER A 19 66.20 -20.54 -9.21
N PRO A 20 65.97 -21.77 -9.75
CA PRO A 20 65.38 -21.87 -11.08
C PRO A 20 64.40 -23.05 -11.33
N SER A 21 63.57 -22.94 -12.37
CA SER A 21 62.74 -24.02 -12.95
C SER A 21 63.55 -24.94 -13.88
N PRO A 22 63.02 -26.10 -14.36
CA PRO A 22 62.41 -26.06 -15.72
C PRO A 22 61.33 -27.12 -16.08
N LYS A 23 60.39 -26.72 -16.97
CA LYS A 23 59.87 -27.46 -18.17
C LYS A 23 59.04 -28.76 -17.97
N ASP A 24 58.13 -29.17 -18.87
CA ASP A 24 57.61 -28.69 -20.19
C ASP A 24 56.23 -29.42 -20.45
N GLN A 25 55.35 -29.17 -21.43
CA GLN A 25 55.25 -28.24 -22.57
C GLN A 25 53.75 -27.91 -22.91
N PHE A 26 53.49 -27.37 -24.10
CA PHE A 26 52.24 -27.01 -24.81
C PHE A 26 51.94 -28.05 -25.94
N PRO A 27 50.88 -28.01 -26.81
CA PRO A 27 50.11 -26.86 -27.39
C PRO A 27 48.55 -26.99 -27.37
N SER A 28 47.76 -25.91 -27.32
CA SER A 28 47.49 -24.84 -28.31
C SER A 28 46.86 -25.30 -29.63
N GLN A 29 45.61 -24.88 -29.92
CA GLN A 29 45.17 -24.40 -31.25
C GLN A 29 43.93 -23.51 -31.16
N THR A 30 43.95 -22.42 -31.95
CA THR A 30 42.82 -21.58 -32.32
C THR A 30 42.23 -22.07 -33.64
N SER A 31 40.91 -22.05 -33.83
CA SER A 31 40.31 -22.08 -35.19
C SER A 31 38.90 -21.53 -35.24
N SER A 32 38.69 -20.67 -36.24
CA SER A 32 37.40 -20.15 -36.70
C SER A 32 36.64 -21.18 -37.54
N SER A 33 35.31 -21.12 -37.53
CA SER A 33 34.49 -21.72 -38.60
C SER A 33 33.13 -21.04 -38.77
N HIS A 34 33.00 -20.27 -39.85
CA HIS A 34 31.72 -20.20 -40.56
C HIS A 34 31.46 -21.55 -41.23
N PRO A 35 30.20 -21.99 -41.35
CA PRO A 35 29.76 -22.82 -42.46
C PRO A 35 29.05 -21.94 -43.50
N ASN A 36 29.50 -22.03 -44.75
CA ASN A 36 28.82 -21.40 -45.87
C ASN A 36 27.58 -22.21 -46.29
N ASN A 37 26.64 -21.53 -46.94
CA ASN A 37 25.41 -22.08 -47.49
C ASN A 37 25.69 -23.07 -48.64
N ASN A 38 24.98 -24.21 -48.68
CA ASN A 38 24.41 -24.71 -49.94
C ASN A 38 23.38 -25.84 -49.76
N ASN A 39 22.13 -25.51 -50.12
CA ASN A 39 21.18 -26.30 -50.90
C ASN A 39 21.17 -27.83 -50.77
N ASN A 40 20.03 -28.35 -50.31
CA ASN A 40 19.34 -29.40 -51.05
C ASN A 40 17.83 -29.15 -51.07
N ASN A 41 17.27 -29.02 -52.27
CA ASN A 41 15.84 -28.89 -52.48
C ASN A 41 15.14 -30.22 -52.15
N ASN A 42 14.05 -30.15 -51.39
CA ASN A 42 12.94 -31.10 -51.54
C ASN A 42 11.63 -30.40 -51.09
N ASN A 43 10.92 -29.85 -52.07
CA ASN A 43 9.54 -29.40 -51.86
C ASN A 43 8.66 -30.62 -51.63
N ASN A 44 8.12 -30.76 -50.43
CA ASN A 44 6.89 -31.51 -50.20
C ASN A 44 6.01 -30.69 -49.25
N ASN A 45 4.94 -30.13 -49.81
CA ASN A 45 3.89 -29.50 -49.02
C ASN A 45 3.28 -30.53 -48.07
N ASN A 46 3.22 -30.23 -46.76
CA ASN A 46 2.13 -30.67 -45.90
C ASN A 46 2.06 -29.84 -44.60
N ASN A 47 0.85 -29.42 -44.28
CA ASN A 47 0.46 -28.51 -43.20
C ASN A 47 0.98 -28.91 -41.80
N ASN A 48 1.51 -27.93 -41.03
CA ASN A 48 1.00 -27.52 -39.70
C ASN A 48 2.04 -26.72 -38.89
N ASP A 49 2.25 -25.44 -39.21
CA ASP A 49 3.05 -24.54 -38.36
C ASP A 49 2.19 -23.84 -37.31
N ASN A 50 2.30 -24.35 -36.06
CA ASN A 50 1.84 -23.65 -34.85
C ASN A 50 2.72 -22.42 -34.58
N ASN A 51 2.51 -21.35 -35.33
CA ASN A 51 3.11 -20.03 -35.06
C ASN A 51 2.49 -19.40 -33.81
N SER A 52 2.86 -19.90 -32.63
CA SER A 52 2.75 -19.14 -31.39
C SER A 52 3.79 -18.02 -31.40
N PRO A 53 3.40 -16.73 -31.33
CA PRO A 53 4.37 -15.65 -31.17
C PRO A 53 5.13 -15.81 -29.84
N PRO A 54 6.34 -15.24 -29.71
CA PRO A 54 7.01 -15.16 -28.42
C PRO A 54 6.07 -14.54 -27.37
N LEU A 55 5.99 -15.12 -26.17
CA LEU A 55 5.13 -14.58 -25.11
C LEU A 55 5.53 -13.13 -24.81
N LYS A 56 4.72 -12.19 -25.30
CA LYS A 56 4.82 -10.79 -24.89
C LYS A 56 4.58 -10.71 -23.37
N GLU A 57 5.46 -9.97 -22.72
CA GLU A 57 5.38 -9.62 -21.32
C GLU A 57 3.96 -9.09 -20.98
N PRO A 58 3.32 -9.50 -19.87
CA PRO A 58 1.92 -9.19 -19.65
C PRO A 58 1.72 -7.76 -19.13
N LEU A 59 1.66 -6.77 -20.03
CA LEU A 59 1.37 -5.34 -19.76
C LEU A 59 0.26 -5.13 -18.70
N ASN A 60 -0.82 -5.93 -18.83
CA ASN A 60 -2.00 -5.96 -17.97
C ASN A 60 -1.68 -6.08 -16.45
N SER A 61 -0.54 -6.67 -16.07
CA SER A 61 -0.22 -6.92 -14.64
C SER A 61 0.17 -5.64 -13.89
N LYS A 62 0.99 -4.79 -14.51
CA LYS A 62 1.40 -3.49 -13.94
C LYS A 62 0.23 -2.51 -13.95
N GLU A 63 -0.45 -2.42 -15.08
CA GLU A 63 -1.65 -1.58 -15.28
C GLU A 63 -2.75 -1.92 -14.27
N PHE A 64 -3.01 -3.21 -14.01
CA PHE A 64 -3.97 -3.63 -13.00
C PHE A 64 -3.59 -3.19 -11.59
N LEU A 65 -2.32 -3.32 -11.18
CA LEU A 65 -1.88 -2.87 -9.85
C LEU A 65 -1.94 -1.34 -9.70
N VAL A 66 -1.60 -0.59 -10.75
CA VAL A 66 -1.76 0.89 -10.78
C VAL A 66 -3.24 1.28 -10.70
N SER A 67 -4.12 0.58 -11.43
CA SER A 67 -5.58 0.77 -11.37
C SER A 67 -6.14 0.48 -9.97
N VAL A 68 -5.72 -0.62 -9.33
CA VAL A 68 -6.10 -0.95 -7.95
C VAL A 68 -5.60 0.10 -6.96
N ALA A 69 -4.35 0.54 -7.07
CA ALA A 69 -3.79 1.60 -6.22
C ALA A 69 -4.57 2.91 -6.36
N SER A 70 -4.85 3.34 -7.59
CA SER A 70 -5.64 4.53 -7.90
C SER A 70 -7.08 4.43 -7.37
N THR A 71 -7.73 3.27 -7.53
CA THR A 71 -9.09 3.03 -7.01
C THR A 71 -9.12 3.11 -5.49
N ILE A 72 -8.16 2.48 -4.80
CA ILE A 72 -8.05 2.53 -3.34
C ILE A 72 -7.74 3.95 -2.85
N ALA A 73 -6.81 4.65 -3.50
CA ALA A 73 -6.45 6.03 -3.16
C ALA A 73 -7.60 7.02 -3.40
N SER A 74 -8.53 6.69 -4.30
CA SER A 74 -9.72 7.52 -4.57
C SER A 74 -10.86 7.31 -3.57
N GLN A 75 -10.78 6.31 -2.68
CA GLN A 75 -11.80 6.07 -1.66
C GLN A 75 -11.59 7.00 -0.44
N PRO A 76 -12.63 7.74 0.01
CA PRO A 76 -12.55 8.48 1.25
C PRO A 76 -12.31 7.55 2.44
N LEU A 77 -11.39 7.93 3.32
CA LEU A 77 -11.18 7.24 4.59
C LEU A 77 -12.36 7.53 5.53
N GLN A 78 -12.91 6.47 6.12
CA GLN A 78 -13.92 6.59 7.18
C GLN A 78 -13.22 6.95 8.49
N ASN A 79 -13.77 7.92 9.23
CA ASN A 79 -13.24 8.41 10.51
C ASN A 79 -11.79 8.94 10.42
N SER A 80 -11.57 9.95 9.57
CA SER A 80 -10.28 10.66 9.48
C SER A 80 -9.92 11.35 10.80
N ASP A 81 -8.88 10.85 11.47
CA ASP A 81 -8.20 11.51 12.58
C ASP A 81 -7.51 12.81 12.06
N PRO A 82 -7.76 14.00 12.65
CA PRO A 82 -7.14 15.26 12.23
C PRO A 82 -5.61 15.26 12.22
N ASP A 83 -4.96 14.43 13.06
CA ASP A 83 -3.51 14.36 13.15
C ASP A 83 -2.89 13.48 12.04
N VAL A 84 -3.69 12.68 11.33
CA VAL A 84 -3.24 11.78 10.25
C VAL A 84 -3.20 12.52 8.92
N TRP A 85 -2.00 12.72 8.39
CA TRP A 85 -1.74 13.41 7.12
C TRP A 85 -1.53 12.48 5.93
N GLY A 86 -1.45 11.16 6.15
CA GLY A 86 -1.33 10.18 5.08
C GLY A 86 -1.60 8.75 5.56
N VAL A 87 -1.91 7.85 4.63
CA VAL A 87 -2.15 6.42 4.92
C VAL A 87 -1.47 5.55 3.88
N LEU A 88 -0.77 4.51 4.33
CA LEU A 88 -0.28 3.44 3.47
C LEU A 88 -1.26 2.27 3.52
N THR A 89 -1.92 2.00 2.39
CA THR A 89 -2.93 0.92 2.28
C THR A 89 -2.32 -0.34 1.65
N ALA A 90 -2.52 -1.49 2.29
CA ALA A 90 -1.94 -2.75 1.84
C ALA A 90 -2.63 -3.31 0.57
N ILE A 91 -1.93 -3.22 -0.57
CA ILE A 91 -2.41 -3.78 -1.85
C ILE A 91 -2.14 -5.29 -1.96
N SER A 92 -0.92 -5.76 -1.68
CA SER A 92 -0.57 -7.17 -1.90
C SER A 92 -1.11 -8.10 -0.81
N THR A 93 -1.39 -9.36 -1.17
CA THR A 93 -1.86 -10.39 -0.22
C THR A 93 -0.91 -10.60 0.96
N LYS A 94 0.40 -10.50 0.73
CA LYS A 94 1.45 -10.53 1.77
C LYS A 94 1.37 -9.30 2.69
N ALA A 95 1.16 -8.10 2.14
CA ALA A 95 1.00 -6.88 2.94
C ALA A 95 -0.28 -6.90 3.79
N ARG A 96 -1.39 -7.45 3.27
CA ARG A 96 -2.67 -7.57 3.99
C ARG A 96 -2.65 -8.60 5.14
N LYS A 97 -1.64 -9.49 5.18
CA LYS A 97 -1.42 -10.47 6.25
C LYS A 97 -0.54 -9.95 7.41
N ARG A 98 -0.12 -8.68 7.37
CA ARG A 98 0.59 -8.04 8.48
C ARG A 98 -0.33 -7.88 9.69
N HIS A 99 0.24 -7.92 10.90
CA HIS A 99 -0.53 -7.83 12.14
C HIS A 99 -1.10 -6.42 12.40
N GLN A 100 -0.55 -5.37 11.79
CA GLN A 100 -1.14 -4.02 11.82
C GLN A 100 -2.37 -3.86 10.91
N GLY A 101 -2.80 -4.94 10.24
CA GLY A 101 -3.92 -4.90 9.30
C GLY A 101 -3.58 -4.17 8.00
N ILE A 102 -4.63 -3.67 7.36
CA ILE A 102 -4.57 -3.16 5.98
C ILE A 102 -3.89 -1.77 5.93
N ASN A 103 -4.20 -0.88 6.87
CA ASN A 103 -3.78 0.52 6.83
C ASN A 103 -2.66 0.79 7.83
N MET A 104 -1.69 1.63 7.45
CA MET A 104 -0.70 2.21 8.35
C MET A 104 -0.86 3.74 8.30
N LEU A 105 -1.22 4.35 9.44
CA LEU A 105 -1.56 5.77 9.53
C LEU A 105 -0.30 6.60 9.80
N LEU A 106 -0.09 7.67 9.03
CA LEU A 106 1.04 8.59 9.14
C LEU A 106 0.57 9.89 9.82
N SER A 107 1.00 10.14 11.05
CA SER A 107 0.63 11.35 11.82
C SER A 107 1.82 12.19 12.28
N SER A 108 2.97 11.58 12.56
CA SER A 108 4.21 12.27 12.97
C SER A 108 4.97 12.89 11.78
N ASP A 109 5.96 13.75 12.04
CA ASP A 109 6.75 14.36 10.95
C ASP A 109 7.60 13.34 10.18
N GLU A 110 8.05 12.27 10.83
CA GLU A 110 8.82 11.17 10.25
C GLU A 110 8.34 9.82 10.79
N HIS A 111 8.33 8.80 9.93
CA HIS A 111 8.00 7.42 10.26
C HIS A 111 9.07 6.48 9.69
N CYS A 112 9.81 5.81 10.58
CA CYS A 112 10.75 4.76 10.20
C CYS A 112 10.02 3.41 10.03
N ILE A 113 10.22 2.75 8.90
CA ILE A 113 9.66 1.44 8.58
C ILE A 113 10.81 0.43 8.54
N GLY A 114 10.64 -0.75 9.15
CA GLY A 114 11.69 -1.77 9.17
C GLY A 114 11.37 -2.97 10.05
N ARG A 115 12.32 -3.90 10.18
CA ARG A 115 12.14 -5.12 10.98
C ARG A 115 12.27 -4.89 12.50
N LEU A 116 13.06 -3.90 12.91
CA LEU A 116 13.42 -3.62 14.31
C LEU A 116 13.20 -2.14 14.66
N VAL A 117 12.20 -1.50 14.03
CA VAL A 117 11.79 -0.13 14.41
C VAL A 117 11.01 -0.16 15.73
N GLU A 118 11.16 0.92 16.52
CA GLU A 118 10.58 1.05 17.86
C GLU A 118 9.04 1.10 17.81
N ASP A 119 8.48 1.88 16.89
CA ASP A 119 7.03 1.94 16.69
C ASP A 119 6.55 0.68 15.95
N GLY A 120 5.94 -0.24 16.72
CA GLY A 120 5.36 -1.48 16.22
C GLY A 120 4.35 -1.30 15.08
N ARG A 121 3.73 -0.12 14.93
CA ARG A 121 2.81 0.18 13.82
C ARG A 121 3.52 0.18 12.45
N PHE A 122 4.83 0.36 12.44
CA PHE A 122 5.68 0.39 11.23
C PHE A 122 6.62 -0.82 11.12
N GLN A 123 6.46 -1.82 11.98
CA GLN A 123 7.34 -2.97 12.04
C GLN A 123 6.96 -4.07 11.04
N ILE A 124 7.83 -4.40 10.08
CA ILE A 124 7.60 -5.45 9.09
C ILE A 124 8.55 -6.63 9.36
N VAL A 125 8.02 -7.65 10.05
CA VAL A 125 8.75 -8.85 10.43
C VAL A 125 8.99 -9.75 9.21
N SER A 126 10.10 -9.51 8.51
CA SER A 126 10.54 -10.34 7.38
C SER A 126 12.06 -10.36 7.26
N PRO A 127 12.70 -11.50 6.92
CA PRO A 127 14.15 -11.58 6.72
C PRO A 127 14.62 -10.63 5.61
N ALA A 128 13.79 -10.37 4.61
CA ALA A 128 14.10 -9.48 3.49
C ALA A 128 13.96 -7.97 3.81
N ILE A 129 13.57 -7.62 5.03
CA ILE A 129 13.41 -6.24 5.49
C ILE A 129 14.56 -5.91 6.47
N SER A 130 15.33 -4.85 6.20
CA SER A 130 16.39 -4.35 7.10
C SER A 130 15.84 -3.82 8.42
N ALA A 131 16.68 -3.73 9.46
CA ALA A 131 16.29 -3.32 10.82
C ALA A 131 15.54 -1.97 10.84
N CYS A 132 16.17 -0.92 10.33
CA CYS A 132 15.51 0.24 9.73
C CYS A 132 15.68 0.09 8.21
N HIS A 133 14.59 0.19 7.45
CA HIS A 133 14.54 -0.14 6.03
C HIS A 133 14.37 1.10 5.17
N CYS A 134 13.40 1.94 5.52
CA CYS A 134 13.21 3.24 4.88
C CYS A 134 12.51 4.16 5.87
N LYS A 135 12.45 5.44 5.51
CA LYS A 135 11.70 6.44 6.26
C LYS A 135 10.82 7.26 5.33
N ILE A 136 9.62 7.57 5.80
CA ILE A 136 8.66 8.44 5.13
C ILE A 136 8.41 9.65 6.03
N TYR A 137 8.62 10.84 5.50
CA TYR A 137 8.59 12.08 6.28
C TYR A 137 8.00 13.24 5.48
N ARG A 138 7.42 14.21 6.18
CA ARG A 138 6.92 15.45 5.60
C ARG A 138 7.92 16.58 5.84
N LYS A 139 8.13 17.42 4.83
CA LYS A 139 9.11 18.50 4.80
C LYS A 139 8.44 19.75 4.26
N ARG A 140 8.62 20.88 4.96
CA ARG A 140 8.16 22.19 4.48
C ARG A 140 9.11 22.66 3.38
N VAL A 141 8.56 23.01 2.23
CA VAL A 141 9.28 23.50 1.06
C VAL A 141 8.79 24.92 0.77
N ALA A 142 9.71 25.85 0.52
CA ALA A 142 9.36 27.21 0.12
C ALA A 142 8.86 27.21 -1.33
N ASN A 143 7.84 28.03 -1.64
CA ASN A 143 7.62 28.46 -3.01
C ASN A 143 8.74 29.43 -3.42
N GLU A 144 9.40 29.16 -4.54
CA GLU A 144 10.42 30.05 -5.12
C GLU A 144 9.80 31.22 -5.91
N ASP A 145 8.47 31.23 -6.08
CA ASP A 145 7.75 32.22 -6.89
C ASP A 145 6.91 33.20 -6.04
N VAL A 146 7.02 34.48 -6.40
CA VAL A 146 6.36 35.67 -5.84
C VAL A 146 6.45 35.89 -4.32
N GLY A 147 7.57 36.49 -3.88
CA GLY A 147 7.61 37.64 -2.96
C GLY A 147 7.01 37.56 -1.54
N HIS A 148 6.44 36.43 -1.11
CA HIS A 148 5.78 36.28 0.18
C HIS A 148 6.37 35.11 0.98
N PRO A 149 7.05 35.35 2.11
CA PRO A 149 7.72 34.31 2.91
C PRO A 149 6.76 33.38 3.67
N SER A 150 5.46 33.43 3.38
CA SER A 150 4.41 32.64 4.04
C SER A 150 4.00 31.37 3.27
N ASN A 151 4.30 31.27 1.97
CA ASN A 151 3.87 30.15 1.12
C ASN A 151 4.82 28.94 1.22
N PHE A 152 4.88 28.33 2.41
CA PHE A 152 5.46 27.00 2.59
C PHE A 152 4.40 25.94 2.29
N TYR A 153 4.69 25.03 1.35
CA TYR A 153 3.87 23.84 1.14
C TYR A 153 4.56 22.62 1.74
N THR A 154 3.76 21.68 2.25
CA THR A 154 4.27 20.43 2.81
C THR A 154 4.42 19.41 1.68
N SER A 155 5.64 18.93 1.45
CA SER A 155 5.93 17.80 0.56
C SER A 155 6.26 16.54 1.37
N ILE A 156 5.89 15.38 0.85
CA ILE A 156 6.18 14.08 1.47
C ILE A 156 7.34 13.43 0.72
N PHE A 157 8.26 12.81 1.45
CA PHE A 157 9.46 12.17 0.89
C PHE A 157 9.65 10.75 1.44
N LEU A 158 10.22 9.88 0.61
CA LEU A 158 10.66 8.53 0.92
C LEU A 158 12.18 8.46 0.76
N LYS A 159 12.88 7.98 1.80
CA LYS A 159 14.32 7.70 1.76
C LYS A 159 14.57 6.23 2.11
N ASP A 160 15.22 5.51 1.18
CA ASP A 160 15.71 4.15 1.45
C ASP A 160 16.95 4.17 2.34
N THR A 161 17.01 3.25 3.30
CA THR A 161 18.17 2.97 4.17
C THR A 161 18.51 1.47 4.20
N SER A 162 17.88 0.68 3.32
CA SER A 162 17.87 -0.78 3.37
C SER A 162 18.98 -1.45 2.58
N THR A 163 19.24 -2.72 2.88
CA THR A 163 20.22 -3.53 2.15
C THR A 163 19.68 -4.01 0.81
N ASN A 164 18.36 -4.25 0.71
CA ASN A 164 17.74 -4.81 -0.50
C ASN A 164 17.25 -3.74 -1.48
N GLY A 165 17.07 -2.49 -1.01
CA GLY A 165 16.50 -1.35 -1.72
C GLY A 165 14.98 -1.36 -1.75
N THR A 166 14.37 -0.22 -1.44
CA THR A 166 12.93 0.05 -1.52
C THR A 166 12.54 0.35 -2.97
N PHE A 167 11.34 -0.05 -3.39
CA PHE A 167 10.81 0.24 -4.74
C PHE A 167 9.64 1.22 -4.66
N LEU A 168 9.70 2.30 -5.44
CA LEU A 168 8.64 3.27 -5.63
C LEU A 168 8.18 3.18 -7.09
N ASN A 169 6.91 2.83 -7.34
CA ASN A 169 6.36 2.68 -8.70
C ASN A 169 7.24 1.80 -9.63
N TRP A 170 7.77 0.69 -9.10
CA TRP A 170 8.75 -0.24 -9.71
C TRP A 170 10.18 0.29 -9.86
N GLU A 171 10.44 1.59 -9.64
CA GLU A 171 11.79 2.16 -9.63
C GLU A 171 12.50 1.87 -8.31
N LYS A 172 13.78 1.47 -8.37
CA LYS A 172 14.54 1.06 -7.18
C LYS A 172 15.28 2.23 -6.54
N LEU A 173 14.91 2.55 -5.31
CA LEU A 173 15.64 3.41 -4.40
C LEU A 173 16.69 2.61 -3.62
N THR A 174 17.78 3.26 -3.24
CA THR A 174 18.89 2.65 -2.49
C THR A 174 19.40 3.62 -1.43
N LYS A 175 20.23 3.14 -0.48
CA LYS A 175 20.88 4.00 0.51
C LYS A 175 21.57 5.23 -0.09
N SER A 176 22.15 5.08 -1.29
CA SER A 176 22.85 6.15 -2.00
C SER A 176 21.95 7.02 -2.89
N SER A 177 20.72 6.62 -3.21
CA SER A 177 19.80 7.48 -3.97
C SER A 177 19.33 8.66 -3.11
N SER A 178 19.02 9.80 -3.74
CA SER A 178 18.38 10.94 -3.07
C SER A 178 17.02 10.56 -2.46
N GLU A 179 16.49 11.44 -1.61
CA GLU A 179 15.09 11.38 -1.18
C GLU A 179 14.14 11.49 -2.39
N ALA A 180 13.18 10.58 -2.50
CA ALA A 180 12.17 10.59 -3.57
C ALA A 180 10.90 11.27 -3.07
N LYS A 181 10.33 12.20 -3.84
CA LYS A 181 9.07 12.86 -3.50
C LYS A 181 7.90 11.90 -3.74
N LEU A 182 7.06 11.72 -2.72
CA LEU A 182 5.85 10.90 -2.79
C LEU A 182 4.64 11.73 -3.21
N HIS A 183 3.74 11.08 -3.96
CA HIS A 183 2.47 11.60 -4.43
C HIS A 183 1.32 10.66 -4.03
N HIS A 184 0.09 11.18 -4.09
CA HIS A 184 -1.11 10.40 -3.79
C HIS A 184 -1.28 9.25 -4.78
N GLY A 185 -1.53 8.04 -4.29
CA GLY A 185 -1.66 6.81 -5.10
C GLY A 185 -0.35 6.10 -5.46
N ASP A 186 0.80 6.58 -5.02
CA ASP A 186 2.10 5.92 -5.24
C ASP A 186 2.17 4.51 -4.61
N ILE A 187 2.82 3.59 -5.32
CA ILE A 187 3.00 2.20 -4.88
C ILE A 187 4.41 2.02 -4.30
N ILE A 188 4.48 1.73 -3.01
CA ILE A 188 5.72 1.40 -2.30
C ILE A 188 5.81 -0.11 -2.06
N SER A 189 6.93 -0.73 -2.44
CA SER A 189 7.25 -2.13 -2.12
C SER A 189 8.64 -2.23 -1.51
N PHE A 190 8.73 -2.73 -0.27
CA PHE A 190 9.95 -2.61 0.52
C PHE A 190 11.09 -3.52 0.05
N ALA A 191 10.89 -4.83 -0.09
CA ALA A 191 12.01 -5.77 -0.28
C ALA A 191 12.28 -6.23 -1.73
N ALA A 192 11.35 -5.98 -2.65
CA ALA A 192 11.39 -6.49 -4.02
C ALA A 192 10.49 -5.63 -4.93
N PRO A 193 10.66 -5.66 -6.26
CA PRO A 193 9.70 -5.07 -7.18
C PRO A 193 8.29 -5.67 -6.94
N PRO A 194 7.20 -4.90 -7.08
CA PRO A 194 5.85 -5.45 -6.99
C PRO A 194 5.67 -6.60 -8.00
N GLN A 195 5.56 -7.83 -7.49
CA GLN A 195 5.63 -9.06 -8.29
C GLN A 195 4.40 -9.23 -9.20
N HIS A 196 4.59 -9.88 -10.34
CA HIS A 196 3.57 -10.09 -11.38
C HIS A 196 3.06 -11.54 -11.43
N GLY A 197 2.87 -12.15 -10.25
CA GLY A 197 2.27 -13.48 -10.17
C GLY A 197 0.83 -13.44 -10.65
N LYS A 198 0.51 -14.11 -11.78
CA LYS A 198 -0.88 -14.28 -12.26
C LYS A 198 -1.82 -14.77 -11.15
N ASN A 199 -1.30 -15.61 -10.27
CA ASN A 199 -2.00 -16.14 -9.10
C ASN A 199 -2.25 -15.05 -8.05
N GLU A 200 -1.25 -14.24 -7.70
CA GLU A 200 -1.42 -13.12 -6.74
C GLU A 200 -2.44 -12.08 -7.26
N ILE A 201 -2.49 -11.83 -8.57
CA ILE A 201 -3.50 -10.97 -9.21
C ILE A 201 -4.90 -11.61 -9.14
N LYS A 202 -5.02 -12.92 -9.35
CA LYS A 202 -6.28 -13.66 -9.21
C LYS A 202 -6.79 -13.62 -7.77
N ASP A 203 -5.91 -13.86 -6.81
CA ASP A 203 -6.22 -13.84 -5.37
C ASP A 203 -6.60 -12.43 -4.89
N LEU A 204 -5.93 -11.39 -5.42
CA LEU A 204 -6.27 -10.00 -5.16
C LEU A 204 -7.63 -9.62 -5.75
N LYS A 205 -7.91 -10.00 -7.00
CA LYS A 205 -9.24 -9.82 -7.63
C LYS A 205 -10.33 -10.50 -6.80
N ALA A 206 -10.15 -11.77 -6.44
CA ALA A 206 -11.09 -12.50 -5.60
C ALA A 206 -11.29 -11.85 -4.22
N SER A 207 -10.21 -11.35 -3.59
CA SER A 207 -10.27 -10.64 -2.31
C SER A 207 -11.04 -9.32 -2.40
N ILE A 208 -10.83 -8.55 -3.47
CA ILE A 208 -11.54 -7.28 -3.71
C ILE A 208 -13.02 -7.56 -4.02
N SER A 209 -13.32 -8.50 -4.90
CA SER A 209 -14.70 -8.89 -5.21
C SER A 209 -15.44 -9.39 -3.97
N LYS A 210 -14.79 -10.18 -3.10
CA LYS A 210 -15.37 -10.59 -1.81
C LYS A 210 -15.63 -9.37 -0.91
N SER A 211 -14.64 -8.49 -0.73
CA SER A 211 -14.80 -7.28 0.10
C SER A 211 -15.95 -6.40 -0.37
N TYR A 212 -16.16 -6.28 -1.68
CA TYR A 212 -17.25 -5.51 -2.25
C TYR A 212 -18.62 -6.18 -2.04
N LEU A 213 -18.69 -7.52 -2.20
CA LEU A 213 -19.91 -8.29 -1.87
C LEU A 213 -20.25 -8.22 -0.38
N ASP A 214 -19.24 -8.32 0.50
CA ASP A 214 -19.41 -8.19 1.95
C ASP A 214 -19.98 -6.80 2.29
N GLN A 215 -19.46 -5.72 1.68
CA GLN A 215 -20.00 -4.34 1.82
C GLN A 215 -21.42 -4.16 1.26
N GLN A 216 -21.75 -4.80 0.13
CA GLN A 216 -23.11 -4.75 -0.44
C GLN A 216 -24.14 -5.41 0.48
N GLU A 217 -23.78 -6.53 1.11
CA GLU A 217 -24.64 -7.25 2.05
C GLU A 217 -24.81 -6.48 3.37
N GLU A 218 -23.74 -5.86 3.90
CA GLU A 218 -23.82 -4.97 5.07
C GLU A 218 -24.75 -3.77 4.81
N LEU A 219 -24.60 -3.10 3.66
CA LEU A 219 -25.48 -1.98 3.27
C LEU A 219 -26.94 -2.41 3.13
N ARG A 220 -27.19 -3.63 2.63
CA ARG A 220 -28.53 -4.20 2.51
C ARG A 220 -29.16 -4.47 3.87
N GLN A 221 -28.42 -5.08 4.79
CA GLN A 221 -28.89 -5.33 6.16
C GLN A 221 -29.20 -4.02 6.91
N LEU A 222 -28.38 -2.98 6.71
CA LEU A 222 -28.63 -1.65 7.26
C LEU A 222 -29.90 -1.01 6.68
N LEU A 223 -30.14 -1.17 5.37
CA LEU A 223 -31.35 -0.68 4.71
C LEU A 223 -32.61 -1.39 5.23
N ASP A 224 -32.57 -2.73 5.35
CA ASP A 224 -33.68 -3.52 5.89
C ASP A 224 -33.99 -3.15 7.35
N ALA A 225 -32.95 -2.92 8.17
CA ALA A 225 -33.10 -2.44 9.54
C ALA A 225 -33.77 -1.05 9.60
N LYS A 226 -33.35 -0.11 8.74
CA LYS A 226 -33.94 1.23 8.66
C LYS A 226 -35.38 1.21 8.13
N GLN A 227 -35.69 0.33 7.19
CA GLN A 227 -37.06 0.15 6.70
C GLN A 227 -37.99 -0.40 7.80
N LYS A 228 -37.49 -1.30 8.64
CA LYS A 228 -38.23 -1.82 9.81
C LYS A 228 -38.44 -0.75 10.89
N GLU A 229 -37.43 0.04 11.20
CA GLU A 229 -37.51 1.18 12.13
C GLU A 229 -38.56 2.20 11.65
N LEU A 230 -38.54 2.55 10.36
CA LEU A 230 -39.53 3.45 9.76
C LEU A 230 -40.96 2.89 9.81
N ALA A 231 -41.14 1.59 9.56
CA ALA A 231 -42.44 0.94 9.66
C ALA A 231 -43.01 0.99 11.09
N GLU A 232 -42.16 0.79 12.09
CA GLU A 232 -42.55 0.86 13.51
C GLU A 232 -42.88 2.29 13.96
N VAL A 233 -42.09 3.29 13.53
CA VAL A 233 -42.41 4.71 13.77
C VAL A 233 -43.76 5.09 13.15
N ASN A 234 -44.05 4.63 11.94
CA ASN A 234 -45.34 4.86 11.29
C ASN A 234 -46.51 4.18 12.03
N ARG A 235 -46.31 2.97 12.57
CA ARG A 235 -47.30 2.27 13.42
C ARG A 235 -47.62 3.09 14.68
N ILE A 236 -46.59 3.50 15.41
CA ILE A 236 -46.73 4.31 16.63
C ILE A 236 -47.39 5.66 16.32
N SER A 237 -47.04 6.30 15.22
CA SER A 237 -47.66 7.56 14.78
C SER A 237 -49.16 7.41 14.48
N ALA A 238 -49.57 6.31 13.81
CA ALA A 238 -50.97 6.03 13.56
C ALA A 238 -51.76 5.77 14.86
N GLU A 239 -51.18 5.04 15.82
CA GLU A 239 -51.78 4.79 17.14
C GLU A 239 -51.95 6.09 17.94
N GLN A 240 -50.94 6.97 17.95
CA GLN A 240 -51.02 8.29 18.57
C GLN A 240 -52.09 9.17 17.92
N LYS A 241 -52.20 9.15 16.59
CA LYS A 241 -53.23 9.90 15.85
C LYS A 241 -54.64 9.44 16.23
N HIS A 242 -54.89 8.14 16.23
CA HIS A 242 -56.19 7.58 16.61
C HIS A 242 -56.56 7.88 18.08
N ALA A 243 -55.58 7.83 18.99
CA ALA A 243 -55.79 8.21 20.39
C ALA A 243 -56.17 9.70 20.54
N MET A 244 -55.53 10.58 19.78
CA MET A 244 -55.85 12.02 19.75
C MET A 244 -57.24 12.30 19.16
N GLU A 245 -57.63 11.57 18.10
CA GLU A 245 -58.98 11.65 17.51
C GLU A 245 -60.07 11.24 18.50
N ASN A 246 -59.89 10.11 19.22
CA ASN A 246 -60.83 9.67 20.26
C ASN A 246 -60.93 10.64 21.45
N LEU A 247 -59.82 11.24 21.88
CA LEU A 247 -59.83 12.27 22.93
C LEU A 247 -60.60 13.52 22.49
N THR A 248 -60.47 13.90 21.21
CA THR A 248 -61.19 15.05 20.63
C THR A 248 -62.69 14.80 20.57
N GLU A 249 -63.12 13.60 20.14
CA GLU A 249 -64.52 13.19 20.13
C GLU A 249 -65.15 13.21 21.54
N ARG A 250 -64.46 12.62 22.52
CA ARG A 250 -64.92 12.61 23.93
C ARG A 250 -65.04 14.02 24.52
N LEU A 251 -64.13 14.92 24.18
CA LEU A 251 -64.19 16.33 24.60
C LEU A 251 -65.42 17.02 23.97
N GLY A 252 -65.66 16.82 22.68
CA GLY A 252 -66.85 17.35 21.98
C GLY A 252 -68.16 16.89 22.61
N ALA A 253 -68.29 15.59 22.86
CA ALA A 253 -69.46 15.02 23.54
C ALA A 253 -69.65 15.58 24.97
N SER A 254 -68.55 15.78 25.71
CA SER A 254 -68.62 16.39 27.05
C SER A 254 -69.08 17.85 26.99
N MET A 255 -68.62 18.65 26.02
CA MET A 255 -69.08 20.05 25.88
C MET A 255 -70.57 20.13 25.54
N LEU A 256 -71.04 19.28 24.62
CA LEU A 256 -72.46 19.19 24.26
C LEU A 256 -73.34 18.83 25.47
N SER A 257 -72.92 17.84 26.27
CA SER A 257 -73.63 17.46 27.50
C SER A 257 -73.65 18.60 28.53
N CYS A 258 -72.55 19.37 28.68
CA CYS A 258 -72.53 20.55 29.55
C CYS A 258 -73.47 21.67 29.05
N THR A 259 -73.58 21.90 27.73
CA THR A 259 -74.53 22.88 27.19
C THR A 259 -75.98 22.46 27.41
N GLU A 260 -76.32 21.19 27.17
CA GLU A 260 -77.67 20.65 27.38
C GLU A 260 -78.07 20.71 28.87
N ALA A 261 -77.17 20.33 29.79
CA ALA A 261 -77.39 20.45 31.23
C ALA A 261 -77.64 21.89 31.68
N ASN A 262 -76.90 22.86 31.11
CA ASN A 262 -77.12 24.28 31.39
C ASN A 262 -78.45 24.81 30.81
N GLU A 263 -78.92 24.31 29.66
CA GLU A 263 -80.24 24.66 29.13
C GLU A 263 -81.39 24.16 30.03
N VAL A 264 -81.23 22.99 30.67
CA VAL A 264 -82.22 22.46 31.62
C VAL A 264 -82.28 23.29 32.91
N ILE A 265 -81.15 23.80 33.41
CA ILE A 265 -81.08 24.59 34.65
C ILE A 265 -81.65 26.01 34.47
N ASN A 266 -81.60 26.56 33.26
CA ASN A 266 -82.04 27.93 32.95
C ASN A 266 -83.46 28.02 32.35
N ARG A 267 -84.29 26.97 32.52
CA ARG A 267 -85.72 26.92 32.14
C ARG A 267 -86.64 27.09 33.35
#